data_AF-A0A4Q0I3L9-F1
#
_entry.id   AF-A0A4Q0I3L9-F1
#
_cell.length_a   1.000
_cell.length_b   1.000
_cell.length_c   1.000
_cell.angle_alpha   90.00
_cell.angle_beta   90.00
_cell.angle_gamma   90.00
#
_symmetry.space_group_name_H-M   'P 1'
#
loop_
_entity.id
_entity.type
_entity.pdbx_description
1 polymer ?
#
loop_
_entity_poly.entity_id
_entity_poly.type
_entity_poly.pdbx_seq_one_letter_code
_entity_poly.pdbx_strand_id
1 'polypeptide(L)'
;MDLNIQKNLNIRFLKNAIFAKISSLLVKGKSELTEDDEFKEIEELIKCIKDAKKEWLSANSNFEHAIDSEIIDYYTYEIKAYQLRYEYLLKKAKEKGIKVNEDSVIL
;
A
#
# COMPACT_ATOMS: atom_id res chain seq x y z
N MET A 1 -9.51 -27.98 10.27
CA MET A 1 -9.95 -26.74 10.97
C MET A 1 -9.88 -25.61 9.95
N ASP A 2 -11.03 -25.04 9.61
CA ASP A 2 -11.22 -24.17 8.44
C ASP A 2 -10.55 -22.79 8.57
N LEU A 3 -9.34 -22.68 8.03
CA LEU A 3 -8.60 -21.42 7.86
C LEU A 3 -9.40 -20.35 7.07
N ASN A 4 -10.39 -20.77 6.28
CA ASN A 4 -11.18 -19.87 5.42
C ASN A 4 -12.23 -19.06 6.21
N ILE A 5 -12.79 -19.62 7.29
CA ILE A 5 -13.79 -18.94 8.13
C ILE A 5 -13.11 -17.85 8.97
N GLN A 6 -11.94 -18.14 9.55
CA GLN A 6 -11.19 -17.18 10.35
C GLN A 6 -10.66 -15.99 9.52
N LYS A 7 -10.28 -16.23 8.27
CA LYS A 7 -9.83 -15.17 7.35
C LYS A 7 -10.98 -14.23 6.98
N ASN A 8 -12.18 -14.77 6.72
CA ASN A 8 -13.36 -13.97 6.37
C ASN A 8 -13.87 -13.13 7.56
N LEU A 9 -13.85 -13.69 8.79
CA LEU A 9 -14.21 -12.97 10.01
C LEU A 9 -13.21 -11.84 10.34
N ASN A 10 -11.90 -12.07 10.18
CA ASN A 10 -10.89 -11.04 10.37
C ASN A 10 -11.04 -9.89 9.36
N ILE A 11 -11.34 -10.20 8.10
CA ILE A 11 -11.58 -9.18 7.06
C ILE A 11 -12.80 -8.32 7.42
N ARG A 12 -13.91 -8.92 7.88
CA ARG A 12 -15.11 -8.18 8.32
C ARG A 12 -14.85 -7.30 9.55
N PHE A 13 -14.08 -7.81 10.50
CA PHE A 13 -13.71 -7.05 11.69
C PHE A 13 -12.82 -5.85 11.35
N LEU A 14 -11.82 -6.07 10.48
CA LEU A 14 -10.95 -5.01 9.96
C LEU A 14 -11.74 -3.97 9.18
N LYS A 15 -12.68 -4.39 8.32
CA LYS A 15 -13.63 -3.52 7.61
C LYS A 15 -14.37 -2.58 8.56
N ASN A 16 -14.96 -3.12 9.63
CA ASN A 16 -15.74 -2.33 10.59
C ASN A 16 -14.87 -1.35 11.40
N ALA A 17 -13.67 -1.77 11.80
CA ALA A 17 -12.75 -0.93 12.57
C ALA A 17 -12.14 0.22 11.73
N ILE A 18 -11.82 -0.04 10.47
CA ILE A 18 -11.40 0.98 9.49
C ILE A 18 -12.53 1.98 9.28
N PHE A 19 -13.75 1.49 9.03
CA PHE A 19 -14.92 2.31 8.74
C PHE A 19 -15.27 3.25 9.89
N ALA A 20 -15.25 2.78 11.14
CA ALA A 20 -15.51 3.65 12.30
C ALA A 20 -14.51 4.82 12.40
N LYS A 21 -13.27 4.59 11.97
CA LYS A 21 -12.19 5.59 12.01
C LYS A 21 -12.24 6.55 10.82
N ILE A 22 -12.65 6.07 9.64
CA ILE A 22 -12.79 6.86 8.41
C ILE A 22 -14.09 7.67 8.42
N SER A 23 -15.22 7.06 8.81
CA SER A 23 -16.52 7.75 8.90
C SER A 23 -16.46 8.95 9.84
N SER A 24 -15.74 8.85 10.96
CA SER A 24 -15.55 9.97 11.90
C SER A 24 -14.66 11.10 11.34
N LEU A 25 -13.82 10.82 10.34
CA LEU A 25 -12.99 11.81 9.65
C LEU A 25 -13.68 12.41 8.42
N LEU A 26 -14.58 11.67 7.76
CA LEU A 26 -15.26 12.04 6.51
C LEU A 26 -16.62 12.77 6.67
N VAL A 27 -17.04 13.15 7.88
CA VAL A 27 -18.32 13.88 8.15
C VAL A 27 -18.42 15.27 7.46
N LYS A 28 -17.56 15.61 6.49
CA LYS A 28 -17.59 16.91 5.81
C LYS A 28 -17.37 16.81 4.30
N GLY A 29 -18.31 16.17 3.60
CA GLY A 29 -18.44 16.29 2.14
C GLY A 29 -19.28 15.17 1.54
N LYS A 30 -20.52 15.48 1.12
CA LYS A 30 -21.39 14.56 0.40
C LYS A 30 -20.78 14.22 -0.97
N SER A 31 -20.45 12.95 -1.22
CA SER A 31 -20.37 12.37 -2.56
C SER A 31 -20.88 10.94 -2.50
N GLU A 32 -21.71 10.58 -3.48
CA GLU A 32 -22.35 9.27 -3.66
C GLU A 32 -21.32 8.19 -4.03
N LEU A 33 -20.48 7.77 -3.07
CA LEU A 33 -19.62 6.59 -3.19
C LEU A 33 -20.13 5.54 -2.23
N THR A 34 -20.30 4.30 -2.72
CA THR A 34 -20.77 3.20 -1.87
C THR A 34 -19.65 2.73 -0.95
N GLU A 35 -19.99 2.18 0.22
CA GLU A 35 -19.02 1.64 1.18
C GLU A 35 -18.08 0.59 0.56
N ASP A 36 -18.56 -0.12 -0.47
CA ASP A 36 -17.79 -1.12 -1.21
C ASP A 36 -16.73 -0.49 -2.15
N ASP A 37 -17.00 0.69 -2.72
CA ASP A 37 -16.08 1.39 -3.63
C ASP A 37 -14.87 1.97 -2.87
N GLU A 38 -15.11 2.58 -1.70
CA GLU A 38 -14.04 3.11 -0.85
C GLU A 38 -13.12 2.00 -0.33
N PHE A 39 -13.70 0.86 0.06
CA PHE A 39 -12.91 -0.29 0.52
C PHE A 39 -12.02 -0.84 -0.59
N LYS A 40 -12.56 -0.93 -1.82
CA LYS A 40 -11.79 -1.38 -2.98
C LYS A 40 -10.63 -0.42 -3.29
N GLU A 41 -10.84 0.89 -3.21
CA GLU A 41 -9.78 1.89 -3.38
C GLU A 41 -8.66 1.72 -2.33
N ILE A 42 -9.03 1.41 -1.09
CA ILE A 42 -8.06 1.13 -0.01
C ILE A 42 -7.26 -0.15 -0.27
N GLU A 43 -7.94 -1.23 -0.69
CA GLU A 43 -7.27 -2.49 -1.06
C GLU A 43 -6.30 -2.28 -2.22
N GLU A 44 -6.71 -1.55 -3.25
CA GLU A 44 -5.87 -1.20 -4.40
C GLU A 44 -4.66 -0.36 -3.97
N LEU A 45 -4.85 0.64 -3.11
CA LEU A 45 -3.75 1.44 -2.57
C LEU A 45 -2.73 0.58 -1.79
N ILE A 46 -3.21 -0.31 -0.93
CA ILE A 46 -2.34 -1.24 -0.18
C ILE A 46 -1.58 -2.16 -1.13
N LYS A 47 -2.24 -2.66 -2.18
CA LYS A 47 -1.60 -3.49 -3.21
C LYS A 47 -0.50 -2.70 -3.93
N CYS A 48 -0.78 -1.48 -4.38
CA CYS A 48 0.21 -0.62 -5.03
C CYS A 48 1.42 -0.34 -4.14
N ILE A 49 1.23 -0.15 -2.83
CA ILE A 49 2.32 0.06 -1.87
C ILE A 49 3.22 -1.17 -1.80
N LYS A 50 2.63 -2.37 -1.72
CA LYS A 50 3.39 -3.63 -1.70
C LYS A 50 4.15 -3.86 -3.00
N ASP A 51 3.49 -3.62 -4.14
CA ASP A 51 4.08 -3.77 -5.47
C ASP A 51 5.27 -2.79 -5.64
N ALA A 52 5.11 -1.52 -5.24
CA ALA A 52 6.19 -0.54 -5.26
C ALA A 52 7.38 -0.89 -4.35
N LYS A 53 7.13 -1.42 -3.14
CA LYS A 53 8.20 -1.90 -2.26
C LYS A 53 8.95 -3.07 -2.91
N LYS A 54 8.23 -4.02 -3.50
CA LYS A 54 8.83 -5.19 -4.16
C LYS A 54 9.72 -4.77 -5.32
N GLU A 55 9.23 -3.88 -6.19
CA GLU A 55 10.00 -3.36 -7.32
C GLU A 55 11.25 -2.61 -6.84
N TRP A 56 11.12 -1.78 -5.80
CA TRP A 56 12.26 -1.07 -5.23
C TRP A 56 13.33 -2.03 -4.69
N LEU A 57 12.93 -3.04 -3.92
CA LEU A 57 13.86 -4.06 -3.41
C LEU A 57 14.49 -4.89 -4.55
N SER A 58 13.72 -5.21 -5.58
CA SER A 58 14.23 -5.93 -6.76
C SER A 58 15.27 -5.10 -7.52
N ALA A 59 15.04 -3.80 -7.71
CA ALA A 59 16.00 -2.92 -8.37
C ALA A 59 17.31 -2.81 -7.58
N ASN A 60 17.24 -2.73 -6.24
CA ASN A 60 18.43 -2.77 -5.38
C ASN A 60 19.18 -4.10 -5.51
N SER A 61 18.48 -5.24 -5.46
CA SER A 61 19.12 -6.56 -5.63
C SER A 61 19.76 -6.72 -7.02
N ASN A 62 19.13 -6.19 -8.08
CA ASN A 62 19.68 -6.26 -9.43
C ASN A 62 20.89 -5.33 -9.61
N PHE A 63 20.90 -4.16 -8.94
CA PHE A 63 22.03 -3.23 -8.95
C PHE A 63 23.32 -3.87 -8.41
N GLU A 64 23.23 -4.79 -7.46
CA GLU A 64 24.41 -5.53 -6.94
C GLU A 64 25.14 -6.35 -8.02
N HIS A 65 24.48 -6.62 -9.14
CA HIS A 65 25.04 -7.36 -10.27
C HIS A 65 25.39 -6.46 -11.48
N ALA A 66 25.22 -5.14 -11.35
CA ALA A 66 25.57 -4.19 -12.40
C ALA A 66 27.09 -3.98 -12.46
N ILE A 67 27.67 -4.19 -13.64
CA ILE A 67 29.12 -4.05 -13.88
C ILE A 67 29.38 -2.87 -14.82
N ASP A 68 28.65 -2.83 -15.94
CA ASP A 68 28.81 -1.78 -16.95
C ASP A 68 28.26 -0.44 -16.46
N SER A 69 28.96 0.65 -16.75
CA SER A 69 28.62 2.01 -16.31
C SER A 69 27.18 2.41 -16.67
N GLU A 70 26.74 2.06 -17.86
CA GLU A 70 25.41 2.36 -18.38
C GLU A 70 24.31 1.62 -17.61
N ILE A 71 24.62 0.40 -17.14
CA ILE A 71 23.70 -0.42 -16.35
C ILE A 71 23.66 0.06 -14.89
N ILE A 72 24.80 0.50 -14.35
CA ILE A 72 24.88 1.16 -13.04
C ILE A 72 24.02 2.43 -13.04
N ASP A 73 24.16 3.27 -14.07
CA ASP A 73 23.35 4.49 -14.21
C ASP A 73 21.85 4.14 -14.32
N TYR A 74 21.51 3.18 -15.18
CA TYR A 74 20.13 2.69 -15.34
C TYR A 74 19.50 2.31 -14.00
N TYR A 75 20.14 1.42 -13.25
CA TYR A 75 19.59 0.96 -11.97
C TYR A 75 19.61 2.05 -10.90
N THR A 76 20.56 2.99 -10.94
CA THR A 76 20.57 4.16 -10.04
C THR A 76 19.31 5.00 -10.21
N TYR A 77 18.93 5.30 -11.46
CA TYR A 77 17.69 6.02 -11.75
C TYR A 77 16.45 5.19 -11.39
N GLU A 78 16.46 3.89 -11.70
CA GLU A 78 15.33 2.99 -11.41
C GLU A 78 15.07 2.87 -9.90
N ILE A 79 16.12 2.64 -9.10
CA ILE A 79 16.02 2.61 -7.62
C ILE A 79 15.43 3.92 -7.11
N LYS A 80 15.91 5.06 -7.61
CA LYS A 80 15.42 6.36 -7.16
C LYS A 80 13.95 6.56 -7.52
N ALA A 81 13.54 6.18 -8.73
CA ALA A 81 12.16 6.27 -9.16
C ALA A 81 11.23 5.39 -8.30
N TYR A 82 11.60 4.14 -8.03
CA TYR A 82 10.79 3.23 -7.22
C TYR A 82 10.73 3.66 -5.75
N GLN A 83 11.83 4.17 -5.18
CA GLN A 83 11.83 4.76 -3.84
C GLN A 83 10.82 5.90 -3.75
N LEU A 84 10.89 6.88 -4.65
CA LEU A 84 9.96 8.03 -4.65
C LEU A 84 8.51 7.58 -4.80
N ARG A 85 8.25 6.59 -5.66
CA ARG A 85 6.91 6.05 -5.86
C ARG A 85 6.37 5.39 -4.59
N TYR A 86 7.21 4.60 -3.91
CA TYR A 86 6.84 3.97 -2.64
C TYR A 86 6.54 5.01 -1.55
N GLU A 87 7.41 6.01 -1.37
CA GLU A 87 7.23 7.10 -0.41
C GLU A 87 5.96 7.91 -0.67
N TYR A 88 5.67 8.20 -1.94
CA TYR A 88 4.44 8.88 -2.36
C TYR A 88 3.18 8.08 -1.97
N LEU A 89 3.18 6.77 -2.22
CA LEU A 89 2.04 5.92 -1.89
C LEU A 89 1.86 5.77 -0.37
N LEU A 90 2.94 5.72 0.41
CA LEU A 90 2.88 5.76 1.87
C LEU A 90 2.27 7.08 2.38
N LYS A 91 2.65 8.21 1.76
CA LYS A 91 2.05 9.52 2.08
C LYS A 91 0.54 9.51 1.82
N LYS A 92 0.10 8.98 0.67
CA LYS A 92 -1.33 8.80 0.35
C LYS A 92 -2.07 7.92 1.37
N ALA A 93 -1.47 6.81 1.78
CA ALA A 93 -2.05 5.95 2.81
C ALA A 93 -2.23 6.69 4.14
N LYS A 94 -1.21 7.45 4.55
CA LYS A 94 -1.27 8.28 5.77
C LYS A 94 -2.37 9.34 5.70
N GLU A 95 -2.54 10.01 4.55
CA GLU A 95 -3.61 10.98 4.31
C GLU A 95 -5.01 10.35 4.44
N LYS A 96 -5.16 9.07 4.08
CA LYS A 96 -6.37 8.27 4.27
C LYS A 96 -6.48 7.62 5.66
N GLY A 97 -5.57 7.93 6.59
CA GLY A 97 -5.57 7.37 7.96
C GLY A 97 -5.13 5.91 8.06
N ILE A 98 -4.56 5.35 6.99
CA ILE A 98 -4.06 3.97 6.92
C ILE A 98 -2.63 3.94 7.44
N LYS A 99 -2.37 3.06 8.40
CA LYS A 99 -1.01 2.75 8.86
C LYS A 99 -0.49 1.51 8.14
N VAL A 100 0.58 1.68 7.39
CA VAL A 100 1.27 0.60 6.71
C VAL A 100 2.54 0.28 7.50
N ASN A 101 2.63 -0.91 8.09
CA ASN A 101 3.87 -1.40 8.68
C ASN A 101 4.58 -2.33 7.69
N GLU A 102 5.88 -2.53 7.91
CA GLU A 102 6.81 -3.12 6.95
C GLU A 102 6.36 -4.49 6.38
N ASP A 103 5.55 -5.26 7.12
CA ASP A 103 5.03 -6.56 6.70
C ASP A 103 3.51 -6.74 6.87
N SER A 104 2.77 -5.77 7.43
CA SER A 104 1.32 -5.87 7.67
C SER A 104 0.65 -4.51 7.94
N VAL A 105 -0.60 -4.36 7.51
CA VAL A 105 -1.46 -3.22 7.87
C VAL A 105 -1.95 -3.44 9.31
N ILE A 106 -1.62 -2.53 10.23
CA ILE A 106 -2.14 -2.56 11.62
C ILE A 106 -2.91 -1.26 11.85
N LEU A 107 -4.18 -1.37 12.26
CA LEU A 107 -5.10 -0.24 12.47
C LEU A 107 -4.74 0.64 13.67
#